data_AF-A0A5K7ZY52-F1
#
_entry.id   AF-A0A5K7ZY52-F1
#
_cell.length_a   1.000
_cell.length_b   1.000
_cell.length_c   1.000
_cell.angle_alpha   90.00
_cell.angle_beta   90.00
_cell.angle_gamma   90.00
#
_symmetry.space_group_name_H-M   'P 1'
#
loop_
_entity.id
_entity.type
_entity.pdbx_description
1 polymer ?
#
loop_
_entity_poly.entity_id
_entity_poly.type
_entity_poly.pdbx_seq_one_letter_code
_entity_poly.pdbx_strand_id
1 'polypeptide(L)'
;MQKRLGVDSVCQPVPEVADIESLFRLKRRCRVYNDGTIRLKKKAFEVPGCLPGQRVTIYYMPWDLSRIYYSDDLKPAKPVDLTANAYRFDNANFAHTKEKDDDTE
;
A
#
# COMPACT_ATOMS: atom_id res chain seq x y z
N MET A 1 0.47 -51.47 25.14
CA MET A 1 -0.14 -50.12 25.07
C MET A 1 0.85 -49.18 24.41
N GLN A 2 0.68 -48.92 23.11
CA GLN A 2 1.62 -48.14 22.29
C GLN A 2 1.40 -46.62 22.47
N LYS A 3 2.47 -45.95 22.88
CA LYS A 3 2.91 -44.56 22.60
C LYS A 3 1.84 -43.59 22.06
N ARG A 4 1.38 -42.66 22.91
CA ARG A 4 0.85 -41.38 22.44
C ARG A 4 1.99 -40.63 21.75
N LEU A 5 1.92 -40.48 20.44
CA LEU A 5 2.81 -39.59 19.67
C LEU A 5 2.70 -38.20 20.30
N GLY A 6 3.80 -37.71 20.87
CA GLY A 6 3.91 -36.32 21.31
C GLY A 6 3.79 -35.45 20.07
N VAL A 7 2.62 -34.86 19.87
CA VAL A 7 2.45 -33.83 18.84
C VAL A 7 3.08 -32.57 19.41
N ASP A 8 4.14 -32.09 18.75
CA ASP A 8 4.72 -30.80 19.10
C ASP A 8 3.64 -29.72 18.96
N SER A 9 3.50 -28.91 20.00
CA SER A 9 2.56 -27.78 19.99
C SER A 9 2.98 -26.82 18.88
N VAL A 10 2.12 -26.66 17.87
CA VAL A 10 2.33 -25.72 16.75
C VAL A 10 1.99 -24.27 17.16
N CYS A 11 1.44 -24.08 18.36
CA CYS A 11 1.10 -22.75 18.87
C CYS A 11 2.37 -21.99 19.25
N GLN A 12 2.61 -20.85 18.61
CA GLN A 12 3.65 -19.93 19.04
C GLN A 12 3.17 -19.10 20.24
N PRO A 13 4.04 -18.86 21.25
CA PRO A 13 3.70 -17.99 22.36
C PRO A 13 3.51 -16.56 21.83
N VAL A 14 2.38 -15.95 22.21
CA VAL A 14 2.10 -14.54 21.90
C VAL A 14 2.92 -13.69 22.87
N PRO A 15 3.62 -12.63 22.40
CA PRO A 15 4.34 -11.72 23.29
C PRO A 15 3.39 -11.04 24.28
N GLU A 16 3.86 -10.76 25.50
CA GLU A 16 3.03 -10.15 26.56
C GLU A 16 2.51 -8.75 26.22
N VAL A 17 3.28 -7.97 25.46
CA VAL A 17 2.92 -6.64 24.98
C VAL A 17 3.17 -6.57 23.49
N ALA A 18 2.13 -6.84 22.70
CA ALA A 18 2.15 -6.71 21.25
C ALA A 18 0.89 -5.99 20.78
N ASP A 19 1.05 -5.17 19.75
CA ASP A 19 -0.10 -4.62 19.03
C ASP A 19 -0.83 -5.76 18.33
N ILE A 20 -2.09 -5.99 18.70
CA ILE A 20 -2.94 -7.09 18.20
C ILE A 20 -2.97 -7.06 16.68
N GLU A 21 -3.04 -5.87 16.10
CA GLU A 21 -3.06 -5.69 14.66
C GLU A 21 -1.83 -6.31 13.99
N SER A 22 -0.64 -6.06 14.54
CA SER A 22 0.62 -6.54 13.97
C SER A 22 0.68 -8.07 13.82
N LEU A 23 0.01 -8.81 14.71
CA LEU A 23 -0.01 -10.28 14.73
C LEU A 23 -0.76 -10.88 13.54
N PHE A 24 -1.77 -10.16 13.02
CA PHE A 24 -2.65 -10.67 11.97
C PHE A 24 -2.35 -10.09 10.58
N ARG A 25 -1.31 -9.26 10.43
CA ARG A 25 -0.92 -8.69 9.14
C ARG A 25 -0.44 -9.80 8.22
N LEU A 26 -1.01 -9.85 7.02
CA LEU A 26 -0.54 -10.74 5.97
C LEU A 26 0.53 -10.03 5.14
N LYS A 27 1.58 -10.79 4.78
CA LYS A 27 2.65 -10.33 3.89
C LYS A 27 2.40 -10.76 2.44
N ARG A 28 2.60 -9.85 1.50
CA ARG A 28 2.55 -10.15 0.06
C ARG A 28 3.58 -9.33 -0.70
N ARG A 29 4.27 -9.95 -1.66
CA ARG A 29 5.18 -9.25 -2.57
C ARG A 29 4.41 -8.77 -3.81
N CYS A 30 4.37 -7.46 -4.03
CA CYS A 30 3.78 -6.87 -5.24
C CYS A 30 4.81 -6.06 -6.02
N ARG A 31 4.53 -5.85 -7.31
CA ARG A 31 5.33 -5.01 -8.19
C ARG A 31 4.81 -3.57 -8.13
N VAL A 32 5.72 -2.61 -8.10
CA VAL A 32 5.43 -1.18 -8.26
C VAL A 32 5.28 -0.89 -9.75
N TYR A 33 4.17 -0.26 -10.12
CA TYR A 33 3.87 0.14 -11.48
C TYR A 33 4.59 1.46 -11.84
N ASN A 34 4.56 1.83 -13.13
CA ASN A 34 5.29 3.00 -13.64
C ASN A 34 4.77 4.33 -13.06
N ASP A 35 3.52 4.35 -12.60
CA ASP A 35 2.87 5.46 -11.92
C ASP A 35 3.22 5.54 -10.42
N GLY A 36 4.14 4.70 -9.93
CA GLY A 36 4.50 4.65 -8.51
C GLY A 36 3.43 4.00 -7.62
N THR A 37 2.43 3.34 -8.21
CA THR A 37 1.37 2.68 -7.46
C THR A 37 1.59 1.17 -7.34
N ILE A 38 0.93 0.56 -6.36
CA ILE A 38 0.78 -0.88 -6.19
C ILE A 38 -0.69 -1.25 -6.29
N ARG A 39 -0.98 -2.45 -6.78
CA ARG A 39 -2.35 -2.98 -6.84
C ARG A 39 -2.52 -4.14 -5.86
N LEU A 40 -3.50 -4.04 -4.99
CA LEU A 40 -3.89 -5.10 -4.05
C LEU A 40 -5.42 -5.28 -4.06
N LYS A 41 -5.90 -6.51 -4.33
CA LYS A 41 -7.35 -6.85 -4.34
C LYS A 41 -8.21 -5.81 -5.10
N LYS A 42 -7.80 -5.43 -6.31
CA LYS A 42 -8.44 -4.41 -7.19
C LYS A 42 -8.40 -2.95 -6.70
N LYS A 43 -7.74 -2.66 -5.58
CA LYS A 43 -7.48 -1.28 -5.11
C LYS A 43 -6.05 -0.85 -5.46
N ALA A 44 -5.87 0.43 -5.76
CA ALA A 44 -4.57 1.04 -6.03
C ALA A 44 -4.10 1.84 -4.81
N PHE A 45 -2.81 1.75 -4.50
CA PHE A 45 -2.18 2.48 -3.41
C PHE A 45 -0.89 3.12 -3.90
N GLU A 46 -0.64 4.35 -3.48
CA GLU A 46 0.56 5.10 -3.79
C GLU A 46 1.66 4.71 -2.81
N VAL A 47 2.86 4.48 -3.36
CA VAL A 47 4.03 4.04 -2.59
C VAL A 47 5.17 5.03 -2.82
N PRO A 48 5.24 6.12 -2.04
CA PRO A 48 6.28 7.12 -2.22
C PRO A 48 7.66 6.55 -1.86
N GLY A 49 8.64 6.82 -2.72
CA GLY A 49 10.04 6.44 -2.52
C GLY A 49 10.44 5.06 -3.04
N CYS A 50 9.55 4.31 -3.70
CA CYS A 50 9.91 3.07 -4.38
C CYS A 50 10.09 3.29 -5.88
N LEU A 51 11.09 2.63 -6.47
CA LEU A 51 11.36 2.74 -7.91
C LEU A 51 10.33 1.92 -8.72
N PRO A 52 9.86 2.45 -9.86
CA PRO A 52 8.96 1.72 -10.74
C PRO A 52 9.63 0.41 -11.23
N GLY A 53 8.88 -0.69 -11.22
CA GLY A 53 9.38 -2.02 -11.56
C GLY A 53 9.96 -2.81 -10.37
N GLN A 54 10.25 -2.17 -9.23
CA GLN A 54 10.70 -2.86 -8.02
C GLN A 54 9.60 -3.76 -7.45
N ARG A 55 10.00 -4.84 -6.76
CA ARG A 55 9.08 -5.68 -5.96
C ARG A 55 9.19 -5.33 -4.50
N VAL A 56 8.10 -4.88 -3.90
CA VAL A 56 8.03 -4.43 -2.50
C VAL A 56 7.15 -5.39 -1.70
N THR A 57 7.54 -5.64 -0.45
CA THR A 57 6.73 -6.40 0.51
C THR A 57 5.68 -5.48 1.11
N ILE A 58 4.44 -5.93 1.09
CA ILE A 58 3.28 -5.23 1.59
C ILE A 58 2.70 -6.01 2.76
N TYR A 59 2.32 -5.29 3.80
CA TYR A 59 1.62 -5.78 4.96
C TYR A 59 0.21 -5.19 4.99
N TYR A 60 -0.80 -6.05 5.06
CA TYR A 60 -2.20 -5.63 5.03
C TYR A 60 -3.07 -6.53 5.91
N MET A 61 -4.21 -6.02 6.36
CA MET A 61 -5.20 -6.85 7.05
C MET A 61 -6.07 -7.58 6.04
N PRO A 62 -6.36 -8.88 6.23
CA PRO A 62 -7.20 -9.61 5.30
C PRO A 62 -8.64 -9.08 5.24
N TRP A 63 -9.14 -8.55 6.37
CA TRP A 63 -10.49 -7.99 6.52
C TRP A 63 -10.58 -6.49 6.20
N ASP A 64 -9.50 -5.72 6.39
CA ASP A 64 -9.48 -4.29 6.10
C ASP A 64 -8.30 -3.89 5.19
N LEU A 65 -8.65 -3.23 4.08
CA LEU A 65 -7.70 -2.75 3.06
C LEU A 65 -7.55 -1.23 3.10
N SER A 66 -8.14 -0.57 4.11
CA SER A 66 -8.06 0.89 4.25
C SER A 66 -6.65 1.34 4.61
N ARG A 67 -5.92 0.51 5.36
CA ARG A 67 -4.53 0.75 5.75
C ARG A 67 -3.65 -0.37 5.27
N ILE A 68 -2.62 0.01 4.55
CA ILE A 68 -1.62 -0.90 4.02
C ILE A 68 -0.25 -0.32 4.34
N TYR A 69 0.68 -1.18 4.70
CA TYR A 69 2.05 -0.80 4.98
C TYR A 69 2.97 -1.42 3.94
N TYR A 70 4.03 -0.70 3.56
CA TYR A 70 5.02 -1.16 2.61
C TYR A 70 6.43 -1.00 3.18
N SER A 71 7.37 -1.74 2.60
CA SER A 71 8.75 -1.86 3.10
C SER A 71 8.84 -2.58 4.45
N ASP A 72 10.06 -2.92 4.84
CA ASP A 72 10.36 -3.48 6.15
C ASP A 72 10.17 -2.44 7.26
N ASP A 73 10.28 -1.15 6.91
CA ASP A 73 10.02 -0.01 7.80
C ASP A 73 8.52 0.22 8.12
N LEU A 74 7.62 -0.58 7.55
CA LEU A 74 6.15 -0.47 7.73
C LEU A 74 5.60 0.95 7.44
N LYS A 75 6.02 1.55 6.34
CA LYS A 75 5.54 2.89 5.94
C LYS A 75 4.08 2.80 5.46
N PRO A 76 3.19 3.72 5.85
CA PRO A 76 1.80 3.70 5.42
C PRO A 76 1.68 4.09 3.93
N ALA A 77 0.98 3.27 3.15
CA ALA A 77 0.64 3.56 1.75
C ALA A 77 -0.64 4.41 1.69
N LYS A 78 -0.70 5.35 0.74
CA LYS A 78 -1.89 6.18 0.55
C LYS A 78 -2.86 5.50 -0.42
N PRO A 79 -4.15 5.32 -0.08
CA PRO A 79 -5.11 4.80 -1.04
C PRO A 79 -5.30 5.82 -2.17
N VAL A 80 -5.25 5.34 -3.42
CA VAL A 80 -5.52 6.17 -4.59
C VAL A 80 -7.00 6.09 -4.90
N ASP A 81 -7.68 7.23 -4.87
CA ASP A 81 -9.05 7.32 -5.35
C ASP A 81 -9.07 7.50 -6.88
N LEU A 82 -9.45 6.42 -7.56
CA LEU A 82 -9.49 6.39 -9.02
C LEU A 82 -10.59 7.29 -9.59
N THR A 83 -11.71 7.46 -8.89
CA THR A 83 -12.82 8.29 -9.38
C THR A 83 -12.43 9.76 -9.28
N ALA A 84 -11.93 10.20 -8.12
CA ALA A 84 -11.42 11.56 -7.95
C ALA A 84 -10.29 11.89 -8.94
N ASN A 85 -9.39 10.94 -9.21
CA ASN A 85 -8.33 11.12 -10.20
C ASN A 85 -8.86 11.20 -11.65
N ALA A 86 -9.96 10.54 -11.99
CA ALA A 86 -10.59 10.66 -13.31
C ALA A 86 -11.20 12.06 -13.52
N TYR A 87 -11.88 12.58 -12.50
CA TYR A 87 -12.51 13.91 -12.55
C TYR A 87 -11.53 15.07 -12.34
N ARG A 88 -10.24 14.81 -12.15
CA ARG A 88 -9.24 15.88 -11.92
C ARG A 88 -9.18 16.91 -13.05
N PHE A 89 -9.49 16.48 -14.28
CA PHE A 89 -9.40 17.31 -15.48
C PHE A 89 -10.71 18.03 -15.82
N ASP A 90 -11.83 17.66 -15.19
CA ASP A 90 -13.12 18.35 -15.39
C ASP A 90 -13.16 19.72 -14.69
N ASN A 91 -12.20 19.99 -13.79
CA ASN A 91 -12.05 21.30 -13.19
C ASN A 91 -11.21 22.21 -14.10
N ALA A 92 -11.81 23.29 -14.60
CA ALA A 92 -11.19 24.32 -15.46
C ALA A 92 -9.94 25.01 -14.86
N ASN A 93 -9.62 24.75 -13.59
CA ASN A 93 -8.50 25.37 -12.87
C ASN A 93 -7.11 24.83 -13.29
N PHE A 94 -7.05 23.75 -14.07
CA PHE A 94 -5.78 23.25 -14.64
C PHE A 94 -5.52 23.74 -16.07
N ALA A 95 -6.44 24.52 -16.66
CA ALA A 95 -6.23 25.15 -17.94
C ALA A 95 -5.26 26.33 -17.75
N HIS A 96 -4.01 26.13 -18.16
CA HIS A 96 -2.94 27.12 -18.30
C HIS A 96 -3.35 28.59 -18.12
N THR A 97 -2.90 29.24 -17.05
CA THR A 97 -2.51 30.65 -17.14
C THR A 97 -1.42 30.71 -18.21
N LYS A 98 -1.81 31.00 -19.46
CA LYS A 98 -0.87 31.49 -20.46
C LYS A 98 -0.38 32.83 -19.93
N GLU A 99 0.85 32.86 -19.44
CA GLU A 99 1.58 34.11 -19.28
C GLU A 99 1.53 34.81 -20.64
N LYS A 100 0.87 35.98 -20.67
CA LYS A 100 0.93 36.87 -21.82
C LYS A 100 2.29 37.53 -21.76
N ASP A 101 3.17 37.16 -22.69
CA ASP A 101 4.33 37.99 -23.00
C ASP A 101 3.82 39.31 -23.61
N ASP A 102 3.89 40.39 -22.83
CA ASP A 102 3.72 41.76 -23.30
C ASP A 102 4.98 42.18 -24.06
N ASP A 103 5.06 41.85 -25.35
CA ASP A 103 6.01 42.48 -26.26
C ASP A 103 5.50 43.89 -26.59
N THR A 104 6.12 44.88 -25.94
CA THR A 104 5.96 46.30 -26.24
C THR A 104 7.08 46.74 -27.20
N GLU A 105 6.75 46.97 -28.47
CA GLU A 105 7.50 47.85 -29.39
C GLU A 105 6.53 48.64 -30.27
#